data_AF-A0A3L9HS46-F1
#
_entry.id   AF-A0A3L9HS46-F1
#
_cell.length_a   1.000
_cell.length_b   1.000
_cell.length_c   1.000
_cell.angle_alpha   90.00
_cell.angle_beta   90.00
_cell.angle_gamma   90.00
#
_symmetry.space_group_name_H-M   'P 1'
#
loop_
_entity.id
_entity.type
_entity.pdbx_description
1 polymer ?
#
loop_
_entity_poly.entity_id
_entity_poly.type
_entity_poly.pdbx_seq_one_letter_code
_entity_poly.pdbx_strand_id
1 'polypeptide(L)'
;VLQHIAGRTSAKEKNATLIEAIKSAKLPHDRYQTTTIVNTDDAIPGSGMFVRSSLESNKKLYPWSQFIVDSNGVARGAWQLDEESSAVVVLDKDGRVQWAKDEALTQEEVQQVMDLLHKLINK
;
A
#
# COMPACT_ATOMS: atom_id res chain seq x y z
N VAL A 1 -3.89 -6.94 -0.88
CA VAL A 1 -3.53 -5.96 0.18
C VAL A 1 -3.80 -4.58 -0.36
N LEU A 2 -4.35 -3.68 0.45
CA LEU A 2 -4.45 -2.27 0.13
C LEU A 2 -3.42 -1.50 0.96
N GLN A 3 -2.62 -0.68 0.30
CA GLN A 3 -1.67 0.23 0.93
C GLN A 3 -2.10 1.65 0.63
N HIS A 4 -2.26 2.49 1.64
CA HIS A 4 -2.40 3.94 1.47
C HIS A 4 -1.10 4.59 1.91
N ILE A 5 -0.46 5.36 1.04
CA ILE A 5 0.84 5.96 1.30
C ILE A 5 0.73 7.47 1.03
N ALA A 6 1.12 8.31 1.98
CA ALA A 6 1.31 9.73 1.71
C ALA A 6 2.33 9.93 0.57
N GLY A 7 2.22 11.01 -0.19
CA GLY A 7 3.04 11.32 -1.38
C GLY A 7 4.49 11.71 -1.05
N ARG A 8 5.12 11.03 -0.09
CA ARG A 8 6.42 11.33 0.51
C ARG A 8 7.26 10.06 0.56
N THR A 9 8.56 10.20 0.38
CA THR A 9 9.48 9.05 0.46
C THR A 9 9.48 8.42 1.86
N SER A 10 9.40 9.23 2.92
CA SER A 10 9.32 8.75 4.31
C SER A 10 8.13 7.82 4.56
N ALA A 11 6.96 8.15 4.02
CA ALA A 11 5.76 7.31 4.13
C ALA A 11 5.91 5.97 3.39
N LYS A 12 6.59 5.97 2.23
CA LYS A 12 6.90 4.73 1.50
C LYS A 12 7.84 3.82 2.31
N GLU A 13 8.80 4.40 3.02
CA GLU A 13 9.79 3.64 3.81
C GLU A 13 9.18 2.96 5.04
N LYS A 14 8.12 3.52 5.65
CA LYS A 14 7.43 2.97 6.84
C LYS A 14 7.07 1.49 6.72
N ASN A 15 6.64 1.05 5.52
CA ASN A 15 6.19 -0.32 5.28
C ASN A 15 6.99 -1.05 4.19
N ALA A 16 8.25 -0.62 3.96
CA ALA A 16 9.14 -1.24 2.98
C ALA A 16 9.36 -2.74 3.25
N THR A 17 9.48 -3.13 4.53
CA THR A 17 9.63 -4.53 4.94
C THR A 17 8.44 -5.40 4.49
N LEU A 18 7.21 -4.91 4.62
CA LEU A 18 6.02 -5.62 4.13
C LEU A 18 6.01 -5.72 2.60
N ILE A 19 6.34 -4.62 1.90
CA ILE A 19 6.39 -4.58 0.44
C ILE A 19 7.36 -5.63 -0.10
N GLU A 20 8.57 -5.70 0.48
CA GLU A 20 9.58 -6.68 0.07
C GLU A 20 9.18 -8.11 0.45
N ALA A 21 8.51 -8.32 1.60
CA ALA A 21 7.98 -9.63 1.98
C ALA A 21 6.93 -10.14 0.98
N ILE A 22 5.96 -9.29 0.59
CA ILE A 22 4.93 -9.61 -0.41
C ILE A 22 5.57 -9.93 -1.77
N LYS A 23 6.53 -9.09 -2.20
CA LYS A 23 7.23 -9.27 -3.48
C LYS A 23 8.04 -10.58 -3.49
N SER A 24 8.70 -10.90 -2.38
CA SER A 24 9.51 -12.11 -2.23
C SER A 24 8.66 -13.38 -2.17
N ALA A 25 7.43 -13.29 -1.64
CA ALA A 25 6.51 -14.42 -1.56
C ALA A 25 5.99 -14.89 -2.93
N LYS A 26 6.12 -14.09 -3.99
CA LYS A 26 5.70 -14.44 -5.36
C LYS A 26 4.27 -14.99 -5.40
N LEU A 27 3.37 -14.29 -4.71
CA LEU A 27 1.97 -14.69 -4.57
C LEU A 27 1.28 -14.84 -5.94
N PRO A 28 0.33 -15.78 -6.08
CA PRO A 28 -0.31 -16.08 -7.36
C PRO A 28 -1.09 -14.87 -7.90
N HIS A 29 -0.70 -14.37 -9.08
CA HIS A 29 -1.25 -13.14 -9.68
C HIS A 29 -2.72 -13.25 -10.10
N ASP A 30 -3.28 -14.46 -10.22
CA ASP A 30 -4.69 -14.73 -10.49
C ASP A 30 -5.57 -14.67 -9.24
N ARG A 31 -4.97 -14.80 -8.04
CA ARG A 31 -5.68 -14.82 -6.75
C ARG A 31 -5.28 -13.67 -5.82
N TYR A 32 -4.21 -12.96 -6.12
CA TYR A 32 -3.66 -11.90 -5.28
C TYR A 32 -3.28 -10.65 -6.08
N GLN A 33 -3.66 -9.49 -5.54
CA GLN A 33 -3.23 -8.19 -6.02
C GLN A 33 -2.93 -7.27 -4.82
N THR A 34 -1.86 -6.50 -4.95
CA THR A 34 -1.63 -5.31 -4.10
C THR A 34 -2.13 -4.08 -4.83
N THR A 35 -2.98 -3.30 -4.14
CA THR A 35 -3.45 -1.98 -4.57
C THR A 35 -2.76 -0.93 -3.73
N THR A 36 -2.02 -0.03 -4.35
CA THR A 36 -1.36 1.09 -3.66
C THR A 36 -2.07 2.40 -4.01
N ILE A 37 -2.74 2.99 -3.04
CA ILE A 37 -3.29 4.33 -3.10
C ILE A 37 -2.21 5.30 -2.66
N VAL A 38 -1.84 6.25 -3.51
CA VAL A 38 -0.86 7.27 -3.20
C VAL A 38 -1.55 8.61 -3.08
N ASN A 39 -1.53 9.17 -1.88
CA ASN A 39 -2.11 10.47 -1.59
C ASN A 39 -1.13 11.58 -1.99
N THR A 40 -1.35 12.16 -3.16
CA THR A 40 -0.53 13.27 -3.67
C THR A 40 -0.92 14.64 -3.10
N ASP A 41 -2.05 14.75 -2.39
CA ASP A 41 -2.41 15.93 -1.59
C ASP A 41 -1.50 16.06 -0.36
N ASP A 42 -1.07 14.92 0.19
CA ASP A 42 -0.09 14.84 1.27
C ASP A 42 1.35 14.60 0.74
N ALA A 43 1.71 15.30 -0.33
CA ALA A 43 3.08 15.36 -0.83
C ALA A 43 3.81 16.60 -0.30
N ILE A 44 5.14 16.56 -0.27
CA ILE A 44 5.94 17.76 0.04
C ILE A 44 5.58 18.86 -0.99
N PRO A 45 5.33 20.12 -0.58
CA PRO A 45 5.00 21.21 -1.50
C PRO A 45 6.00 21.32 -2.66
N GLY A 46 5.49 21.37 -3.90
CA GLY A 46 6.32 21.39 -5.11
C GLY A 46 6.85 20.04 -5.58
N SER A 47 6.67 18.95 -4.81
CA SER A 47 7.18 17.60 -5.16
C SER A 47 6.19 16.71 -5.91
N GLY A 48 4.92 17.10 -6.02
CA GLY A 48 3.85 16.25 -6.60
C GLY A 48 4.13 15.75 -8.02
N MET A 49 4.83 16.54 -8.85
CA MET A 49 5.24 16.11 -10.20
C MET A 49 6.24 14.94 -10.15
N PHE A 50 7.17 14.95 -9.18
CA PHE A 50 8.14 13.87 -8.98
C PHE A 50 7.47 12.60 -8.47
N VAL A 51 6.48 12.72 -7.57
CA VAL A 51 5.67 11.58 -7.12
C VAL A 51 4.99 10.91 -8.31
N ARG A 52 4.31 11.69 -9.16
CA ARG A 52 3.64 11.17 -10.37
C ARG A 52 4.62 10.51 -11.34
N SER A 53 5.76 11.14 -11.63
CA SER A 53 6.80 10.57 -12.50
C SER A 53 7.37 9.25 -11.96
N SER A 54 7.55 9.16 -10.64
CA SER A 54 7.97 7.92 -9.97
C SER A 54 6.93 6.81 -10.11
N LEU A 55 5.63 7.13 -9.96
CA LEU A 55 4.55 6.17 -10.17
C LEU A 55 4.46 5.70 -11.62
N GLU A 56 4.57 6.61 -12.58
CA GLU A 56 4.59 6.28 -14.00
C GLU A 56 5.75 5.34 -14.33
N SER A 57 6.96 5.64 -13.84
CA SER A 57 8.14 4.81 -14.03
C SER A 57 7.97 3.42 -13.41
N ASN A 58 7.43 3.34 -12.19
CA ASN A 58 7.14 2.04 -11.54
C ASN A 58 6.09 1.23 -12.30
N LYS A 59 5.05 1.88 -12.84
CA LYS A 59 4.02 1.19 -13.64
C LYS A 59 4.57 0.66 -14.96
N LYS A 60 5.52 1.37 -15.60
CA LYS A 60 6.24 0.89 -16.79
C LYS A 60 7.12 -0.32 -16.46
N LEU A 61 7.82 -0.30 -15.32
CA LEU A 61 8.69 -1.40 -14.87
C LEU A 61 7.89 -2.62 -14.40
N TYR A 62 6.73 -2.40 -13.76
CA TYR A 62 5.88 -3.44 -13.20
C TYR A 62 4.42 -3.26 -13.69
N PRO A 63 4.09 -3.66 -14.93
CA PRO A 63 2.76 -3.41 -15.50
C PRO A 63 1.58 -4.00 -14.71
N TRP A 64 1.82 -5.05 -13.93
CA TRP A 64 0.83 -5.67 -13.04
C TRP A 64 0.61 -4.91 -11.73
N SER A 65 1.43 -3.90 -11.41
CA SER A 65 1.21 -3.06 -10.23
C SER A 65 -0.09 -2.27 -10.35
N GLN A 66 -0.86 -2.17 -9.26
CA GLN A 66 -2.09 -1.40 -9.25
C GLN A 66 -1.88 -0.16 -8.40
N PHE A 67 -1.87 1.01 -9.05
CA PHE A 67 -1.75 2.31 -8.40
C PHE A 67 -3.03 3.11 -8.56
N ILE A 68 -3.44 3.78 -7.49
CA ILE A 68 -4.51 4.78 -7.50
C ILE A 68 -3.89 6.08 -7.02
N VAL A 69 -3.95 7.13 -7.83
CA VAL A 69 -3.44 8.46 -7.45
C VAL A 69 -4.60 9.24 -6.84
N ASP A 70 -4.58 9.39 -5.51
CA ASP A 70 -5.52 10.24 -4.79
C ASP A 70 -4.97 11.66 -4.77
N SER A 71 -5.56 12.54 -5.59
CA SER A 71 -5.10 13.93 -5.73
C SER A 71 -5.72 14.88 -4.71
N ASN A 72 -6.74 14.44 -3.98
CA ASN A 72 -7.53 15.31 -3.10
C ASN A 72 -7.61 14.75 -1.67
N GLY A 73 -6.77 13.77 -1.32
CA GLY A 73 -6.73 13.15 0.00
C GLY A 73 -8.06 12.51 0.44
N VAL A 74 -8.88 12.05 -0.52
CA VAL A 74 -10.21 11.49 -0.25
C VAL A 74 -10.12 10.27 0.68
N ALA A 75 -9.16 9.38 0.44
CA ALA A 75 -8.98 8.17 1.25
C ALA A 75 -8.55 8.53 2.68
N ARG A 76 -7.55 9.42 2.82
CA ARG A 76 -7.09 9.92 4.13
C ARG A 76 -8.25 10.49 4.94
N GLY A 77 -9.04 11.38 4.34
CA GLY A 77 -10.18 12.01 5.01
C GLY A 77 -11.29 11.03 5.37
N ALA A 78 -11.65 10.13 4.46
CA ALA A 78 -12.72 9.16 4.68
C ALA A 78 -12.36 8.11 5.75
N TRP A 79 -11.10 7.71 5.81
CA TRP A 79 -10.61 6.69 6.74
C TRP A 79 -10.00 7.28 8.02
N GLN A 80 -9.97 8.61 8.14
CA GLN A 80 -9.39 9.34 9.27
C GLN A 80 -7.94 8.94 9.54
N LEU A 81 -7.15 8.80 8.46
CA LEU A 81 -5.74 8.45 8.55
C LEU A 81 -4.88 9.66 8.95
N ASP A 82 -3.77 9.38 9.62
CA ASP A 82 -2.79 10.37 10.02
C ASP A 82 -2.06 10.99 8.82
N GLU A 83 -1.56 12.21 9.00
CA GLU A 83 -0.71 12.84 7.99
C GLU A 83 0.65 12.14 7.90
N GLU A 84 1.25 12.14 6.71
CA GLU A 84 2.55 11.51 6.46
C GLU A 84 2.58 10.01 6.81
N SER A 85 1.42 9.37 6.90
CA SER A 85 1.24 7.98 7.31
C SER A 85 1.38 7.00 6.13
N SER A 86 1.37 5.71 6.49
CA SER A 86 1.40 4.59 5.56
C SER A 86 0.49 3.51 6.13
N ALA A 87 -0.75 3.47 5.66
CA ALA A 87 -1.73 2.50 6.13
C ALA A 87 -1.63 1.20 5.32
N VAL A 88 -1.80 0.09 6.01
CA VAL A 88 -1.89 -1.25 5.42
C VAL A 88 -3.22 -1.86 5.82
N VAL A 89 -3.95 -2.37 4.83
CA VAL A 89 -5.22 -3.07 5.01
C VAL A 89 -5.17 -4.41 4.29
N VAL A 90 -5.52 -5.48 4.99
CA VAL A 90 -5.69 -6.81 4.42
C VAL A 90 -7.17 -7.05 4.21
N LEU A 91 -7.54 -7.36 2.97
CA LEU A 91 -8.91 -7.69 2.57
C LEU A 91 -8.99 -9.17 2.22
N ASP A 92 -10.14 -9.80 2.48
CA ASP A 92 -10.48 -11.08 1.89
C ASP A 92 -11.00 -10.93 0.44
N LYS A 93 -11.30 -12.06 -0.21
CA LYS A 93 -11.81 -12.09 -1.59
C LYS A 93 -13.16 -11.39 -1.78
N ASP A 94 -13.92 -11.19 -0.69
CA ASP A 94 -15.23 -10.52 -0.70
C ASP A 94 -15.09 -9.03 -0.35
N GLY A 95 -13.84 -8.52 -0.24
CA GLY A 95 -13.53 -7.13 0.05
C GLY A 95 -13.68 -6.75 1.52
N ARG A 96 -13.82 -7.72 2.44
CA ARG A 96 -13.97 -7.43 3.87
C ARG A 96 -12.61 -7.25 4.53
N VAL A 97 -12.51 -6.25 5.40
CA VAL A 97 -11.30 -5.99 6.19
C VAL A 97 -11.06 -7.14 7.17
N GLN A 98 -9.90 -7.76 7.06
CA GLN A 98 -9.42 -8.81 7.97
C GLN A 98 -8.35 -8.29 8.93
N TRP A 99 -7.64 -7.23 8.56
CA TRP A 99 -6.61 -6.58 9.36
C TRP A 99 -6.35 -5.16 8.83
N ALA A 100 -6.05 -4.21 9.70
CA ALA A 100 -5.67 -2.85 9.30
C ALA A 100 -4.77 -2.17 10.35
N LYS A 101 -3.84 -1.33 9.88
CA LYS A 101 -3.02 -0.43 10.73
C LYS A 101 -2.60 0.79 9.92
N ASP A 102 -2.59 1.96 10.57
CA ASP A 102 -2.21 3.25 9.96
C ASP A 102 -0.82 3.75 10.40
N GLU A 103 0.16 2.86 10.47
CA GLU A 103 1.51 3.20 10.89
C GLU A 103 2.53 2.23 10.28
N ALA A 104 3.81 2.42 10.61
CA ALA A 104 4.83 1.43 10.30
C ALA A 104 4.51 0.11 11.03
N LEU A 105 4.56 -0.99 10.29
CA LEU A 105 4.42 -2.32 10.85
C LEU A 105 5.71 -2.76 11.56
N THR A 106 5.57 -3.41 12.71
CA THR A 106 6.67 -4.15 13.34
C THR A 106 6.98 -5.43 12.56
N GLN A 107 8.10 -6.06 12.85
CA GLN A 107 8.46 -7.33 12.20
C GLN A 107 7.43 -8.44 12.49
N GLU A 108 6.89 -8.47 13.71
CA GLU A 108 5.85 -9.41 14.13
C GLU A 108 4.54 -9.17 13.36
N GLU A 109 4.16 -7.90 13.17
CA GLU A 109 2.98 -7.54 12.39
C GLU A 109 3.14 -7.86 10.91
N VAL A 110 4.34 -7.69 10.34
CA VAL A 110 4.64 -8.15 8.97
C VAL A 110 4.43 -9.66 8.88
N GLN A 111 4.94 -10.45 9.84
CA GLN A 111 4.73 -11.89 9.86
C GLN A 111 3.25 -12.24 9.96
N GLN A 112 2.50 -11.58 10.86
CA GLN A 112 1.06 -11.76 11.02
C GLN A 112 0.30 -11.49 9.72
N VAL A 113 0.63 -10.39 9.02
CA VAL A 113 0.03 -10.05 7.72
C VAL A 113 0.35 -11.12 6.68
N MET A 114 1.59 -11.58 6.58
CA MET A 114 1.98 -12.61 5.61
C MET A 114 1.27 -13.95 5.87
N ASP A 115 1.15 -14.37 7.13
CA ASP A 115 0.42 -15.58 7.50
C ASP A 115 -1.07 -15.47 7.18
N LEU A 116 -1.68 -14.31 7.47
CA LEU A 116 -3.05 -14.01 7.11
C LEU A 116 -3.26 -14.05 5.60
N LEU A 117 -2.33 -13.49 4.81
CA LEU A 117 -2.39 -13.53 3.35
C LEU A 117 -2.35 -14.95 2.80
N HIS A 118 -1.43 -15.79 3.27
CA HIS A 118 -1.39 -17.20 2.85
C HIS A 118 -2.68 -17.95 3.21
N LYS A 119 -3.26 -17.67 4.38
CA LYS A 119 -4.55 -18.26 4.77
C LYS A 119 -5.70 -17.80 3.87
N LEU A 120 -5.76 -16.52 3.52
CA LEU A 120 -6.83 -15.97 2.68
C LEU A 120 -6.71 -16.39 1.22
N ILE A 121 -5.48 -16.48 0.70
CA ILE A 121 -5.22 -16.91 -0.67
C ILE A 121 -5.53 -18.39 -0.85
N ASN A 122 -5.36 -19.24 0.17
CA ASN A 122 -5.61 -20.68 0.05
C ASN A 122 -7.04 -21.12 0.40
N LYS A 123 -7.90 -20.19 0.81
CA LYS A 123 -9.35 -20.42 0.94
C LYS A 123 -10.04 -20.36 -0.41
#